data_AF-A0A388SF62-F1
#
_entry.id   AF-A0A388SF62-F1
#
_cell.length_a   1.000
_cell.length_b   1.000
_cell.length_c   1.000
_cell.angle_alpha   90.00
_cell.angle_beta   90.00
_cell.angle_gamma   90.00
#
_symmetry.space_group_name_H-M   'P 1'
#
loop_
_entity.id
_entity.type
_entity.pdbx_description
1 polymer ?
#
loop_
_entity_poly.entity_id
_entity_poly.type
_entity_poly.pdbx_seq_one_letter_code
_entity_poly.pdbx_strand_id
1 'polypeptide(L)'
;MPRPETVAEKEPDPAPVYRETASSLGSTFDTEEIAWCLKLQHQIDYIKPKVSTNRQIDFFNDLVHRFNSTCSSFRYYRSSMRAAQNQVDKDQTAIEAEINKLLPKGRRSKKRQQPVEEEYPNPVYSDPGLSQY
;
A
#
# COMPACT_ATOMS: atom_id res chain seq x y z
N MET A 1 -17.92 40.86 34.77
CA MET A 1 -18.08 39.46 34.33
C MET A 1 -17.83 39.42 32.82
N PRO A 2 -16.72 38.83 32.34
CA PRO A 2 -16.53 38.66 30.89
C PRO A 2 -17.39 37.51 30.36
N ARG A 3 -17.91 37.65 29.12
CA ARG A 3 -18.66 36.60 28.40
C ARG A 3 -17.74 35.44 28.03
N PRO A 4 -18.23 34.19 28.04
CA PRO A 4 -17.49 33.08 27.46
C PRO A 4 -17.49 33.23 25.94
N GLU A 5 -16.31 33.31 25.34
CA GLU A 5 -16.12 33.18 23.91
C GLU A 5 -16.47 31.74 23.51
N THR A 6 -17.45 31.61 22.62
CA THR A 6 -17.78 30.36 21.96
C THR A 6 -16.55 29.84 21.23
N VAL A 7 -16.03 28.70 21.68
CA VAL A 7 -15.02 27.92 20.97
C VAL A 7 -15.64 27.53 19.63
N ALA A 8 -15.19 28.19 18.56
CA ALA A 8 -15.51 27.80 17.20
C ALA A 8 -14.96 26.39 16.99
N GLU A 9 -15.87 25.42 16.97
CA GLU A 9 -15.61 24.05 16.53
C GLU A 9 -15.02 24.15 15.11
N LYS A 10 -13.73 23.85 15.00
CA LYS A 10 -12.98 23.88 13.73
C LYS A 10 -13.70 22.94 12.76
N GLU A 11 -14.39 23.52 11.78
CA GLU A 11 -14.99 22.83 10.65
C GLU A 11 -13.94 21.84 10.10
N PRO A 12 -14.30 20.55 9.87
CA PRO A 12 -13.32 19.56 9.43
C PRO A 12 -12.70 20.04 8.12
N ASP A 13 -11.37 20.21 8.13
CA ASP A 13 -10.61 20.61 6.95
C ASP A 13 -11.08 19.73 5.77
N PRO A 14 -11.43 20.32 4.61
CA PRO A 14 -11.95 19.56 3.48
C PRO A 14 -10.95 18.47 3.11
N ALA A 15 -11.46 17.26 2.86
CA ALA A 15 -10.62 16.13 2.47
C ALA A 15 -9.67 16.56 1.35
N PRO A 16 -8.37 16.28 1.45
CA PRO A 16 -7.40 16.79 0.50
C PRO A 16 -7.76 16.33 -0.91
N VAL A 17 -8.01 17.30 -1.78
CA VAL A 17 -8.36 17.06 -3.17
C VAL A 17 -7.05 16.82 -3.91
N TYR A 18 -6.71 15.56 -4.15
CA TYR A 18 -5.64 15.20 -5.05
C TYR A 18 -6.25 14.87 -6.40
N ARG A 19 -5.82 15.56 -7.47
CA ARG A 19 -6.26 15.25 -8.82
C ARG A 19 -5.39 14.12 -9.39
N GLU A 20 -6.01 12.99 -9.71
CA GLU A 20 -5.36 11.91 -10.47
C GLU A 20 -5.09 12.41 -11.90
N THR A 21 -3.85 12.27 -12.37
CA THR A 21 -3.45 12.67 -13.72
C THR A 21 -3.56 11.53 -14.70
N ALA A 22 -3.98 11.85 -15.93
CA ALA A 22 -4.27 10.88 -16.99
C ALA A 22 -3.02 10.29 -17.67
N SER A 23 -1.88 10.18 -16.96
CA SER A 23 -0.55 9.82 -17.49
C SER A 23 0.15 10.98 -18.23
N SER A 24 1.43 11.17 -17.95
CA SER A 24 2.12 12.44 -18.20
C SER A 24 3.62 12.31 -18.44
N LEU A 25 4.06 11.19 -19.02
CA LEU A 25 5.46 11.02 -19.42
C LEU A 25 5.95 12.26 -20.18
N GLY A 26 6.74 13.11 -19.49
CA GLY A 26 7.31 14.34 -20.05
C GLY A 26 6.54 15.65 -19.85
N SER A 27 5.38 15.67 -19.18
CA SER A 27 4.63 16.91 -18.91
C SER A 27 5.14 17.65 -17.67
N THR A 28 4.82 18.95 -17.58
CA THR A 28 5.07 19.75 -16.37
C THR A 28 3.87 19.63 -15.43
N PHE A 29 4.10 19.17 -14.21
CA PHE A 29 3.06 19.04 -13.21
C PHE A 29 2.83 20.29 -12.38
N ASP A 30 1.56 20.52 -12.04
CA ASP A 30 1.15 21.50 -11.04
C ASP A 30 1.23 20.93 -9.61
N THR A 31 0.87 21.75 -8.62
CA THR A 31 0.97 21.36 -7.20
C THR A 31 0.09 20.16 -6.84
N GLU A 32 -1.14 20.08 -7.38
CA GLU A 32 -2.09 19.00 -7.05
C GLU A 32 -1.63 17.68 -7.66
N GLU A 33 -1.13 17.72 -8.88
CA GLU A 33 -0.59 16.56 -9.60
C GLU A 33 0.67 16.02 -8.92
N ILE A 34 1.58 16.90 -8.48
CA ILE A 34 2.76 16.50 -7.69
C ILE A 34 2.32 15.90 -6.35
N ALA A 35 1.37 16.53 -5.65
CA ALA A 35 0.88 16.05 -4.36
C ALA A 35 0.24 14.66 -4.49
N TRP A 36 -0.48 14.40 -5.58
CA TRP A 36 -1.01 13.07 -5.89
C TRP A 36 0.11 12.02 -6.04
N CYS A 37 1.18 12.34 -6.77
CA CYS A 37 2.32 11.43 -6.92
C CYS A 37 3.06 11.16 -5.61
N LEU A 38 3.28 12.20 -4.81
CA LEU A 38 3.91 12.08 -3.49
C LEU A 38 3.03 11.27 -2.52
N LYS A 39 1.72 11.49 -2.53
CA LYS A 39 0.75 10.66 -1.80
C LYS A 39 0.88 9.19 -2.20
N LEU A 40 0.90 8.89 -3.50
CA LEU A 40 0.96 7.51 -3.99
C LEU A 40 2.29 6.83 -3.61
N GLN A 41 3.41 7.55 -3.69
CA GLN A 41 4.70 7.09 -3.20
C GLN A 41 4.64 6.75 -1.70
N HIS A 42 4.08 7.66 -0.88
CA HIS A 42 3.91 7.43 0.56
C HIS A 42 3.05 6.19 0.85
N GLN A 43 1.96 6.00 0.12
CA GLN A 43 1.10 4.83 0.25
C GLN A 43 1.87 3.54 -0.06
N ILE A 44 2.66 3.52 -1.15
CA ILE A 44 3.49 2.37 -1.53
C ILE A 44 4.47 2.02 -0.41
N ASP A 45 5.23 3.01 0.08
CA ASP A 45 6.23 2.80 1.13
C ASP A 45 5.61 2.32 2.45
N TYR A 46 4.45 2.88 2.79
CA TYR A 46 3.72 2.53 4.02
C TYR A 46 3.13 1.12 4.01
N ILE A 47 2.58 0.67 2.87
CA ILE A 47 1.95 -0.66 2.81
C ILE A 47 2.93 -1.78 2.47
N LYS A 48 4.06 -1.47 1.84
CA LYS A 48 5.09 -2.44 1.46
C LYS A 48 5.42 -3.48 2.55
N PRO A 49 5.63 -3.09 3.83
CA PRO A 49 5.89 -4.07 4.90
C PRO A 49 4.65 -4.83 5.41
N LYS A 50 3.43 -4.40 5.06
CA LYS A 50 2.16 -4.97 5.57
C LYS A 50 1.55 -6.03 4.66
N VAL A 51 2.01 -6.08 3.41
CA VAL A 51 1.51 -7.00 2.38
C VAL A 51 2.01 -8.41 2.66
N SER A 52 1.10 -9.37 2.80
CA SER A 52 1.43 -10.76 3.15
C SER A 52 0.63 -11.84 2.41
N THR A 53 -0.44 -11.44 1.69
CA THR A 53 -1.30 -12.37 0.95
C THR A 53 -1.32 -12.02 -0.53
N ASN A 54 -1.58 -12.98 -1.41
CA ASN A 54 -1.63 -12.73 -2.87
C ASN A 54 -2.55 -11.56 -3.22
N ARG A 55 -3.73 -11.45 -2.59
CA ARG A 55 -4.64 -10.32 -2.82
C ARG A 55 -4.06 -8.96 -2.44
N GLN A 56 -3.27 -8.92 -1.37
CA GLN A 56 -2.57 -7.69 -0.95
C GLN A 56 -1.39 -7.40 -1.87
N ILE A 57 -0.72 -8.43 -2.39
CA ILE A 57 0.36 -8.31 -3.38
C ILE A 57 -0.21 -7.75 -4.69
N ASP A 58 -1.35 -8.26 -5.17
CA ASP A 58 -2.02 -7.76 -6.36
C ASP A 58 -2.37 -6.27 -6.21
N PHE A 59 -2.98 -5.90 -5.07
CA PHE A 59 -3.29 -4.50 -4.75
C PHE A 59 -2.04 -3.62 -4.70
N PHE A 60 -0.94 -4.11 -4.10
CA PHE A 60 0.33 -3.40 -4.07
C PHE A 60 0.91 -3.21 -5.48
N ASN A 61 0.88 -4.24 -6.31
CA ASN A 61 1.33 -4.19 -7.69
C ASN A 61 0.51 -3.19 -8.52
N ASP A 62 -0.80 -3.09 -8.29
CA ASP A 62 -1.65 -2.09 -8.94
C ASP A 62 -1.25 -0.66 -8.57
N LEU A 63 -0.91 -0.38 -7.30
CA LEU A 63 -0.41 0.93 -6.88
C LEU A 63 0.94 1.25 -7.52
N VAL A 64 1.87 0.28 -7.51
CA VAL A 64 3.19 0.44 -8.15
C VAL A 64 3.03 0.67 -9.66
N HIS A 65 2.14 -0.07 -10.32
CA HIS A 65 1.85 0.11 -11.73
C HIS A 65 1.29 1.51 -12.02
N ARG A 66 0.34 1.98 -11.20
CA ARG A 66 -0.21 3.34 -11.30
C ARG A 66 0.88 4.41 -11.09
N PHE A 67 1.76 4.22 -10.11
CA PHE A 67 2.89 5.11 -9.89
C PHE A 67 3.84 5.12 -11.09
N ASN A 68 4.21 3.95 -11.61
CA ASN A 68 5.14 3.85 -12.73
C ASN A 68 4.57 4.44 -14.03
N SER A 69 3.26 4.33 -14.25
CA SER A 69 2.59 4.86 -15.45
C SER A 69 2.37 6.37 -15.43
N THR A 70 2.36 6.99 -14.25
CA THR A 70 1.99 8.41 -14.10
C THR A 70 3.06 9.27 -13.45
N CYS A 71 3.78 8.75 -12.44
CA CYS A 71 4.69 9.50 -11.59
C CYS A 71 6.17 9.18 -11.83
N SER A 72 6.50 8.29 -12.77
CA SER A 72 7.88 7.86 -13.03
C SER A 72 8.78 8.97 -13.57
N SER A 73 8.22 9.95 -14.29
CA SER A 73 8.97 11.11 -14.76
C SER A 73 8.05 12.28 -15.12
N PHE A 74 8.31 13.45 -14.52
CA PHE A 74 7.62 14.70 -14.82
C PHE A 74 8.55 15.89 -14.58
N ARG A 75 8.25 17.02 -15.24
CA ARG A 75 8.89 18.31 -14.95
C ARG A 75 8.09 19.04 -13.88
N TYR A 76 8.73 19.91 -13.11
CA TYR A 76 8.04 20.68 -12.08
C TYR A 76 8.77 21.99 -11.76
N TYR A 77 8.03 22.96 -11.24
CA TYR A 77 8.59 24.14 -10.59
C TYR A 77 8.92 23.81 -9.13
N ARG A 78 10.05 24.34 -8.64
CA ARG A 78 10.48 24.13 -7.23
C ARG A 78 9.44 24.60 -6.21
N SER A 79 8.73 25.68 -6.50
CA SER A 79 7.66 26.20 -5.65
C SER A 79 6.50 25.20 -5.53
N SER A 80 6.04 24.64 -6.65
CA SER A 80 4.97 23.63 -6.69
C SER A 80 5.37 22.37 -5.94
N MET A 81 6.61 21.88 -6.13
CA MET A 81 7.12 20.72 -5.40
C MET A 81 7.13 20.93 -3.88
N ARG A 82 7.59 22.11 -3.42
CA ARG A 82 7.61 22.42 -1.99
C ARG A 82 6.19 22.55 -1.41
N ALA A 83 5.27 23.15 -2.15
CA ALA A 83 3.88 23.26 -1.73
C ALA A 83 3.20 21.89 -1.64
N ALA A 84 3.42 21.03 -2.62
CA ALA A 84 2.91 19.66 -2.65
C ALA A 84 3.46 18.81 -1.50
N GLN A 85 4.77 18.89 -1.22
CA GLN A 85 5.38 18.21 -0.07
C GLN A 85 4.74 18.65 1.24
N ASN A 86 4.61 19.97 1.46
CA ASN A 86 3.98 20.50 2.66
C ASN A 86 2.52 20.04 2.81
N GLN A 87 1.80 19.83 1.71
CA GLN A 87 0.43 19.32 1.74
C GLN A 87 0.41 17.85 2.14
N VAL A 88 1.22 17.00 1.49
CA VAL A 88 1.30 15.57 1.81
C VAL A 88 1.79 15.33 3.25
N ASP A 89 2.74 16.13 3.73
CA ASP A 89 3.23 16.04 5.11
C ASP A 89 2.12 16.35 6.13
N LYS A 90 1.26 17.33 5.85
CA LYS A 90 0.09 17.65 6.70
C LYS A 90 -0.94 16.53 6.67
N ASP A 91 -1.14 15.93 5.52
CA ASP A 91 -2.17 14.92 5.28
C ASP A 91 -1.69 13.49 5.57
N GLN A 92 -0.45 13.30 6.01
CA GLN A 92 0.21 11.99 6.10
C GLN A 92 -0.65 10.96 6.86
N THR A 93 -1.21 11.37 8.01
CA THR A 93 -2.07 10.50 8.83
C THR A 93 -3.38 10.13 8.14
N ALA A 94 -3.96 11.07 7.37
CA ALA A 94 -5.17 10.83 6.60
C ALA A 94 -4.89 9.87 5.42
N ILE A 95 -3.76 10.05 4.73
CA ILE A 95 -3.30 9.19 3.63
C ILE A 95 -3.10 7.75 4.12
N GLU A 96 -2.46 7.57 5.28
CA GLU A 96 -2.25 6.26 5.89
C GLU A 96 -3.57 5.60 6.32
N ALA A 97 -4.50 6.38 6.89
CA ALA A 97 -5.82 5.89 7.25
C ALA A 97 -6.63 5.47 6.01
N GLU A 98 -6.54 6.24 4.92
CA GLU A 98 -7.19 5.94 3.64
C GLU A 98 -6.68 4.61 3.06
N ILE A 99 -5.35 4.43 2.96
CA ILE A 99 -4.80 3.22 2.35
C ILE A 99 -5.05 1.97 3.19
N ASN A 100 -5.06 2.09 4.53
CA ASN A 100 -5.43 0.98 5.41
C ASN A 100 -6.90 0.55 5.24
N LYS A 101 -7.81 1.46 4.88
CA LYS A 101 -9.22 1.12 4.59
C LYS A 101 -9.35 0.36 3.27
N LEU A 102 -8.53 0.70 2.28
CA LEU A 102 -8.55 0.11 0.94
C LEU A 102 -7.80 -1.23 0.87
N LEU A 103 -6.78 -1.42 1.71
CA LEU A 103 -5.99 -2.65 1.71
C LEU A 103 -6.91 -3.87 1.90
N PRO A 104 -6.91 -4.84 0.96
CA PRO A 104 -7.79 -5.98 1.05
C PRO A 104 -7.49 -6.77 2.34
N LYS A 105 -8.54 -6.97 3.13
CA LYS A 105 -8.46 -7.80 4.32
C LYS A 105 -8.21 -9.23 3.87
N GLY A 106 -7.12 -9.83 4.34
CA GLY A 106 -6.94 -11.26 4.24
C GLY A 106 -8.16 -11.93 4.87
N ARG A 107 -8.98 -12.64 4.10
CA ARG A 107 -9.84 -13.65 4.72
C ARG A 107 -8.85 -14.56 5.45
N ARG A 108 -8.93 -14.63 6.78
CA ARG A 108 -8.26 -15.70 7.52
C ARG A 108 -8.75 -16.98 6.84
N SER A 109 -7.89 -17.63 6.07
CA SER A 109 -8.14 -19.00 5.68
C SER A 109 -8.36 -19.71 7.01
N LYS A 110 -9.61 -20.10 7.28
CA LYS A 110 -9.94 -20.96 8.40
C LYS A 110 -9.00 -22.13 8.22
N LYS A 111 -8.01 -22.24 9.11
CA LYS A 111 -6.90 -23.21 9.04
C LYS A 111 -7.55 -24.53 8.64
N ARG A 112 -7.43 -24.91 7.36
CA ARG A 112 -7.82 -26.25 6.92
C ARG A 112 -6.83 -27.10 7.68
N GLN A 113 -7.28 -27.69 8.78
CA GLN A 113 -6.50 -28.68 9.50
C GLN A 113 -6.03 -29.64 8.41
N GLN A 114 -4.72 -29.66 8.17
CA GLN A 114 -4.14 -30.76 7.42
C GLN A 114 -4.61 -32.00 8.19
N PRO A 115 -5.24 -32.98 7.54
CA PRO A 115 -5.41 -34.28 8.17
C PRO A 115 -4.00 -34.69 8.60
N VAL A 116 -3.86 -35.08 9.86
CA VAL A 116 -2.64 -35.71 10.39
C VAL A 116 -2.20 -36.74 9.36
N GLU A 117 -0.98 -36.62 8.84
CA GLU A 117 -0.36 -37.69 8.06
C GLU A 117 -0.44 -38.95 8.94
N GLU A 118 -1.31 -39.89 8.57
CA GLU A 118 -1.18 -41.26 9.04
C GLU A 118 0.21 -41.71 8.62
N GLU A 119 1.08 -41.83 9.61
CA GLU A 119 2.41 -42.39 9.50
C GLU A 119 2.27 -43.84 9.04
N TYR A 120 2.23 -44.04 7.72
CA TYR A 120 2.28 -45.37 7.13
C TYR A 120 3.65 -45.97 7.51
N PRO A 121 3.69 -47.14 8.18
CA PRO A 121 4.95 -47.76 8.52
C PRO A 121 5.73 -48.04 7.23
N ASN A 122 6.98 -47.56 7.19
CA ASN A 122 7.91 -47.82 6.10
C ASN A 122 7.94 -49.33 5.79
N PRO A 123 7.78 -49.75 4.53
CA PRO A 123 7.98 -51.14 4.17
C PRO A 123 9.45 -51.49 4.41
N VAL A 124 9.69 -52.41 5.33
CA VAL A 124 10.99 -53.06 5.51
C VAL A 124 11.26 -53.87 4.25
N TYR A 125 12.03 -53.30 3.32
CA TYR A 125 12.60 -54.08 2.23
C TYR A 125 13.56 -55.08 2.85
N SER A 126 13.13 -56.34 2.89
CA SER A 126 13.98 -57.48 3.19
C SER A 126 14.84 -57.72 1.96
N ASP A 127 16.11 -57.36 2.03
CA ASP A 127 17.11 -57.55 0.98
C ASP A 127 17.38 -59.06 0.82
N PRO A 128 16.99 -59.73 -0.28
CA PRO A 128 17.34 -61.12 -0.51
C PRO A 128 18.74 -61.17 -1.11
N GLY A 129 19.71 -61.47 -0.24
CA GLY A 129 21.05 -61.98 -0.51
C GLY A 129 21.62 -61.81 -1.92
N LEU A 130 22.51 -60.83 -2.08
CA LEU A 130 23.51 -60.90 -3.14
C LEU A 130 24.65 -61.83 -2.68
N SER A 131 24.58 -63.06 -3.17
CA SER A 131 25.63 -64.07 -3.12
C SER A 131 26.95 -63.50 -3.64
N GLN A 132 28.01 -63.68 -2.85
CA GLN A 132 29.37 -63.53 -3.34
C GLN A 132 29.61 -64.55 -4.46
N TYR A 133 30.09 -64.07 -5.60
CA TYR A 133 30.97 -64.78 -6.54
C TYR A 133 31.82 -63.76 -7.28
#